data_AF-A0A9D9WGN3-F1
#
_entry.id   AF-A0A9D9WGN3-F1
#
_cell.length_a   1.000
_cell.length_b   1.000
_cell.length_c   1.000
_cell.angle_alpha   90.00
_cell.angle_beta   90.00
_cell.angle_gamma   90.00
#
_symmetry.space_group_name_H-M   'P 1'
#
loop_
_entity.id
_entity.type
_entity.pdbx_description
1 polymer ?
#
loop_
_entity_poly.entity_id
_entity_poly.type
_entity_poly.pdbx_seq_one_letter_code
_entity_poly.pdbx_strand_id
1 'polypeptide(L)'
;RRTRVSGRTVSRELFILTLLTFDRSLVHLKSRLNESDLYGFVLTDDVKSLLLSDEARRSLSPDDFSSDFMRLLAHIIIQEATTNDLTLAGLDAAIGSTLARMSDGLPEEETSKLAKSADGLHTLLIRQHREVSEANFTVDELGDIFLDRLAYLRMSNWASCAERWNREANEHSLSGSEKEAESLYAKAATYTMAAETYRMLIQGD
;
A
#
# COMPACT_ATOMS: atom_id res chain seq x y z
N ARG A 1 -16.09 -0.66 13.40
CA ARG A 1 -16.44 0.37 12.38
C ARG A 1 -15.83 -0.09 11.06
N ARG A 2 -16.63 -0.38 10.02
CA ARG A 2 -16.14 -0.78 8.68
C ARG A 2 -15.36 0.39 8.08
N THR A 3 -14.06 0.23 7.89
CA THR A 3 -13.22 1.14 7.10
C THR A 3 -13.84 1.22 5.71
N ARG A 4 -14.36 2.39 5.31
CA ARG A 4 -14.79 2.61 3.93
C ARG A 4 -13.54 2.50 3.07
N VAL A 5 -13.41 1.38 2.37
CA VAL A 5 -12.37 1.18 1.39
C VAL A 5 -12.61 2.18 0.26
N SER A 6 -11.74 3.19 0.16
CA SER A 6 -11.81 4.17 -0.91
C SER A 6 -11.49 3.47 -2.23
N GLY A 7 -12.38 3.57 -3.23
CA GLY A 7 -12.14 2.96 -4.55
C GLY A 7 -10.84 3.43 -5.22
N ARG A 8 -10.35 4.64 -4.87
CA ARG A 8 -9.04 5.14 -5.33
C ARG A 8 -7.87 4.39 -4.69
N THR A 9 -7.98 3.99 -3.43
CA THR A 9 -6.93 3.23 -2.72
C THR A 9 -6.81 1.84 -3.30
N VAL A 10 -7.94 1.13 -3.44
CA VAL A 10 -7.96 -0.22 -4.04
C VAL A 10 -7.47 -0.21 -5.47
N SER A 11 -7.81 0.81 -6.25
CA SER A 11 -7.29 0.92 -7.61
C SER A 11 -5.77 1.03 -7.64
N ARG A 12 -5.16 1.78 -6.73
CA ARG A 12 -3.69 1.92 -6.65
C ARG A 12 -3.02 0.64 -6.16
N GLU A 13 -3.61 0.01 -5.15
CA GLU A 13 -3.12 -1.24 -4.58
C GLU A 13 -3.24 -2.40 -5.58
N LEU A 14 -4.34 -2.49 -6.32
CA LEU A 14 -4.49 -3.47 -7.40
C LEU A 14 -3.51 -3.22 -8.55
N PHE A 15 -3.24 -1.95 -8.85
CA PHE A 15 -2.31 -1.58 -9.91
C PHE A 15 -0.90 -2.11 -9.65
N ILE A 16 -0.37 -1.97 -8.43
CA ILE A 16 0.97 -2.49 -8.12
C ILE A 16 1.04 -4.01 -8.26
N LEU A 17 -0.02 -4.74 -7.88
CA LEU A 17 -0.10 -6.19 -8.08
C LEU A 17 -0.21 -6.56 -9.56
N THR A 18 -0.87 -5.72 -10.35
CA THR A 18 -0.98 -5.89 -11.82
C THR A 18 0.39 -5.78 -12.49
N LEU A 19 1.26 -4.87 -12.05
CA LEU A 19 2.62 -4.73 -12.59
C LEU A 19 3.42 -6.03 -12.45
N LEU A 20 3.24 -6.78 -11.36
CA LEU A 20 3.91 -8.06 -11.14
C LEU A 20 3.58 -9.12 -12.20
N THR A 21 2.45 -8.99 -12.89
CA THR A 21 2.07 -9.91 -13.98
C THR A 21 2.87 -9.69 -15.27
N PHE A 22 3.47 -8.50 -15.43
CA PHE A 22 4.37 -8.17 -16.55
C PHE A 22 5.82 -8.54 -16.24
N ASP A 23 6.27 -8.22 -15.02
CA ASP A 23 7.59 -8.61 -14.54
C ASP A 23 7.52 -9.00 -13.06
N ARG A 24 7.76 -10.28 -12.80
CA ARG A 24 7.68 -10.85 -11.45
C ARG A 24 8.90 -10.48 -10.60
N SER A 25 10.02 -10.13 -11.22
CA SER A 25 11.24 -9.73 -10.51
C SER A 25 11.05 -8.44 -9.71
N LEU A 26 10.07 -7.61 -10.10
CA LEU A 26 9.65 -6.41 -9.39
C LEU A 26 9.34 -6.67 -7.91
N VAL A 27 8.86 -7.87 -7.56
CA VAL A 27 8.55 -8.24 -6.16
C VAL A 27 9.78 -8.19 -5.25
N HIS A 28 10.98 -8.28 -5.82
CA HIS A 28 12.26 -8.23 -5.09
C HIS A 28 12.87 -6.83 -5.06
N LEU A 29 12.32 -5.87 -5.82
CA LEU A 29 12.82 -4.51 -5.82
C LEU A 29 12.59 -3.87 -4.44
N LYS A 30 13.63 -3.17 -3.99
CA LYS A 30 13.66 -2.45 -2.72
C LYS A 30 13.68 -0.96 -3.01
N SER A 31 13.07 -0.18 -2.11
CA SER A 31 13.27 1.27 -2.15
C SER A 31 14.76 1.56 -1.99
N ARG A 32 15.27 2.47 -2.81
CA ARG A 32 16.69 2.87 -2.82
C ARG A 32 16.99 4.02 -1.87
N LEU A 33 16.07 4.32 -0.94
CA LEU A 33 16.20 5.45 -0.02
C LEU A 33 17.42 5.29 0.89
N ASN A 34 18.34 6.25 0.78
CA ASN A 34 19.60 6.31 1.51
C ASN A 34 19.70 7.61 2.30
N GLU A 35 20.65 7.66 3.24
CA GLU A 35 20.88 8.84 4.07
C GLU A 35 21.28 10.08 3.23
N SER A 36 22.00 9.88 2.12
CA SER A 36 22.36 10.95 1.19
C SER A 36 21.14 11.65 0.58
N ASP A 37 20.04 10.91 0.39
CA ASP A 37 18.83 11.44 -0.22
C ASP A 37 18.12 12.40 0.73
N LEU A 38 18.36 12.27 2.04
CA LEU A 38 17.80 13.15 3.06
C LEU A 38 18.61 14.44 3.25
N TYR A 39 19.71 14.62 2.51
CA TYR A 39 20.55 15.80 2.60
C TYR A 39 19.77 17.05 2.18
N GLY A 40 19.77 18.09 3.02
CA GLY A 40 19.02 19.33 2.78
C GLY A 40 17.66 19.39 3.47
N PHE A 41 17.13 18.27 3.96
CA PHE A 41 15.92 18.27 4.78
C PHE A 41 16.23 18.52 6.27
N VAL A 42 15.45 19.39 6.91
CA VAL A 42 15.50 19.61 8.36
C VAL A 42 14.59 18.60 9.03
N LEU A 43 15.12 17.42 9.36
CA LEU A 43 14.38 16.29 9.92
C LEU A 43 14.81 15.98 11.36
N THR A 44 13.86 15.58 12.21
CA THR A 44 14.15 14.99 13.52
C THR A 44 14.73 13.58 13.37
N ASP A 45 15.40 13.09 14.42
CA ASP A 45 15.99 11.74 14.42
C ASP A 45 14.91 10.65 14.25
N ASP A 46 13.72 10.85 14.81
CA ASP A 46 12.60 9.91 14.65
C ASP A 46 12.12 9.82 13.20
N VAL A 47 12.06 10.94 12.48
CA VAL A 47 11.68 10.97 11.06
C VAL A 47 12.75 10.30 10.22
N LYS A 48 14.02 10.58 10.46
CA LYS A 48 15.15 9.91 9.78
C LYS A 48 15.14 8.40 10.04
N SER A 49 14.93 8.00 11.30
CA SER A 49 14.86 6.60 11.69
C SER A 49 13.71 5.87 11.00
N LEU A 50 12.55 6.51 10.83
CA LEU A 50 11.43 5.92 10.11
C LEU A 50 11.72 5.78 8.61
N LEU A 51 12.23 6.84 7.98
CA LEU A 51 12.58 6.86 6.55
C LEU A 51 13.67 5.86 6.20
N LEU A 52 14.68 5.71 7.05
CA LEU A 52 15.80 4.77 6.86
C LEU A 52 15.54 3.40 7.49
N SER A 53 14.33 3.15 7.99
CA SER A 53 13.98 1.86 8.58
C SER A 53 14.02 0.74 7.55
N ASP A 54 14.19 -0.49 8.02
CA ASP A 54 14.07 -1.69 7.17
C ASP A 54 12.66 -1.82 6.59
N GLU A 55 11.63 -1.34 7.29
CA GLU A 55 10.25 -1.30 6.79
C GLU A 55 10.10 -0.35 5.59
N ALA A 56 10.73 0.83 5.64
CA ALA A 56 10.70 1.78 4.54
C ALA A 56 11.50 1.31 3.32
N ARG A 57 12.54 0.48 3.53
CA ARG A 57 13.50 0.03 2.50
C ARG A 57 13.28 -1.39 2.00
N ARG A 58 12.46 -2.20 2.67
CA ARG A 58 12.15 -3.58 2.22
C ARG A 58 11.45 -3.58 0.87
N SER A 59 11.38 -4.77 0.27
CA SER A 59 10.53 -5.04 -0.88
C SER A 59 9.05 -4.99 -0.50
N LEU A 60 8.18 -5.11 -1.51
CA LEU A 60 6.72 -5.18 -1.32
C LEU A 60 6.36 -6.29 -0.32
N SER A 61 5.46 -5.98 0.62
CA SER A 61 4.92 -6.91 1.63
C SER A 61 3.40 -6.79 1.67
N PRO A 62 2.68 -7.82 2.10
CA PRO A 62 1.25 -7.71 2.40
C PRO A 62 0.90 -6.56 3.35
N ASP A 63 1.80 -6.17 4.26
CA ASP A 63 1.55 -5.06 5.20
C ASP A 63 1.50 -3.68 4.54
N ASP A 64 1.95 -3.56 3.28
CA ASP A 64 1.82 -2.33 2.50
C ASP A 64 0.36 -2.05 2.06
N PHE A 65 -0.56 -3.01 2.26
CA PHE A 65 -1.95 -2.93 1.84
C PHE A 65 -2.90 -2.57 2.99
N SER A 66 -3.91 -1.76 2.69
CA SER A 66 -4.75 -1.10 3.69
C SER A 66 -5.92 -1.93 4.21
N SER A 67 -6.49 -2.81 3.38
CA SER A 67 -7.66 -3.62 3.73
C SER A 67 -7.31 -5.09 3.87
N ASP A 68 -8.03 -5.83 4.73
CA ASP A 68 -7.82 -7.27 4.91
C ASP A 68 -7.92 -8.05 3.60
N PHE A 69 -8.87 -7.65 2.73
CA PHE A 69 -8.98 -8.18 1.37
C PHE A 69 -7.69 -8.00 0.58
N MET A 70 -7.19 -6.77 0.49
CA MET A 70 -5.99 -6.48 -0.31
C MET A 70 -4.72 -7.07 0.32
N ARG A 71 -4.64 -7.21 1.64
CA ARG A 71 -3.54 -7.92 2.32
C ARG A 71 -3.55 -9.40 1.98
N LEU A 72 -4.71 -10.05 2.02
CA LEU A 72 -4.85 -11.46 1.66
C LEU A 72 -4.53 -11.69 0.17
N LEU A 73 -5.04 -10.82 -0.70
CA LEU A 73 -4.73 -10.88 -2.13
C LEU A 73 -3.22 -10.68 -2.35
N ALA A 74 -2.62 -9.64 -1.77
CA ALA A 74 -1.20 -9.37 -1.87
C ALA A 74 -0.34 -10.55 -1.37
N HIS A 75 -0.74 -11.20 -0.28
CA HIS A 75 -0.04 -12.39 0.23
C HIS A 75 0.07 -13.49 -0.83
N ILE A 76 -1.05 -13.82 -1.49
CA ILE A 76 -1.10 -14.83 -2.55
C ILE A 76 -0.23 -14.41 -3.74
N ILE A 77 -0.41 -13.17 -4.21
CA ILE A 77 0.22 -12.68 -5.44
C ILE A 77 1.73 -12.47 -5.27
N ILE A 78 2.18 -11.98 -4.11
CA ILE A 78 3.61 -11.85 -3.80
C ILE A 78 4.28 -13.22 -3.76
N GLN A 79 3.61 -14.23 -3.20
CA GLN A 79 4.13 -15.60 -3.20
C GLN A 79 4.24 -16.16 -4.63
N GLU A 80 3.18 -16.05 -5.43
CA GLU A 80 3.20 -16.51 -6.84
C GLU A 80 4.22 -15.75 -7.69
N ALA A 81 4.42 -14.45 -7.46
CA ALA A 81 5.47 -13.68 -8.13
C ALA A 81 6.85 -14.19 -7.74
N THR A 82 7.05 -14.47 -6.45
CA THR A 82 8.33 -14.99 -5.92
C THR A 82 8.67 -16.37 -6.47
N THR A 83 7.68 -17.25 -6.68
CA THR A 83 7.89 -18.57 -7.30
C THR A 83 7.89 -18.53 -8.82
N ASN A 84 7.73 -17.34 -9.42
CA ASN A 84 7.65 -17.10 -10.87
C ASN A 84 6.43 -17.75 -11.56
N ASP A 85 5.38 -18.07 -10.80
CA ASP A 85 4.14 -18.71 -11.29
C ASP A 85 3.02 -17.71 -11.60
N LEU A 86 3.16 -16.45 -11.15
CA LEU A 86 2.12 -15.43 -11.30
C LEU A 86 1.74 -15.20 -12.76
N THR A 87 0.45 -15.19 -13.08
CA THR A 87 -0.07 -14.77 -14.40
C THR A 87 -1.23 -13.81 -14.23
N LEU A 88 -1.63 -13.11 -15.29
CA LEU A 88 -2.85 -12.29 -15.26
C LEU A 88 -4.07 -13.13 -14.87
N ALA A 89 -4.22 -14.32 -15.44
CA ALA A 89 -5.31 -15.24 -15.10
C ALA A 89 -5.23 -15.72 -13.64
N GLY A 90 -4.02 -15.95 -13.12
CA GLY A 90 -3.78 -16.26 -11.72
C GLY A 90 -4.21 -15.13 -10.79
N LEU A 91 -3.83 -13.88 -11.12
CA LEU A 91 -4.25 -12.69 -10.38
C LEU A 91 -5.77 -12.51 -10.39
N ASP A 92 -6.40 -12.68 -11.56
CA ASP A 92 -7.85 -12.60 -11.71
C ASP A 92 -8.57 -13.67 -10.88
N ALA A 93 -8.10 -14.92 -10.93
CA ALA A 93 -8.64 -16.02 -10.13
C ALA A 93 -8.44 -15.79 -8.61
N ALA A 94 -7.31 -15.20 -8.21
CA ALA A 94 -7.02 -14.88 -6.82
C ALA A 94 -7.96 -13.81 -6.24
N ILE A 95 -8.43 -12.85 -7.05
CA ILE A 95 -9.47 -11.90 -6.65
C ILE A 95 -10.74 -12.66 -6.26
N GLY A 96 -11.20 -13.55 -7.13
CA GLY A 96 -12.40 -14.36 -6.91
C GLY A 96 -12.27 -15.27 -5.69
N SER A 97 -11.15 -15.97 -5.53
CA SER A 97 -10.92 -16.87 -4.40
C SER A 97 -10.79 -16.14 -3.07
N THR A 98 -10.16 -14.97 -3.05
CA THR A 98 -10.04 -14.14 -1.84
C THR A 98 -11.40 -13.62 -1.40
N LEU A 99 -12.24 -13.16 -2.34
CA LEU A 99 -13.62 -12.74 -2.02
C LEU A 99 -14.47 -13.92 -1.54
N ALA A 100 -14.37 -15.08 -2.17
CA ALA A 100 -15.09 -16.29 -1.75
C ALA A 100 -14.75 -16.66 -0.29
N ARG A 101 -13.47 -16.64 0.07
CA ARG A 101 -13.01 -16.88 1.45
C ARG A 101 -13.55 -15.87 2.46
N MET A 102 -13.63 -14.59 2.07
CA MET A 102 -14.19 -13.54 2.95
C MET A 102 -15.72 -13.60 3.04
N SER A 103 -16.37 -14.22 2.06
CA SER A 103 -17.82 -14.34 1.99
C SER A 103 -18.37 -15.53 2.77
N ASP A 104 -17.50 -16.44 3.20
CA ASP A 104 -17.90 -17.61 3.97
C ASP A 104 -18.55 -17.22 5.30
N GLY A 105 -19.75 -17.75 5.55
CA GLY A 105 -20.57 -17.42 6.71
C GLY A 105 -21.26 -16.05 6.69
N LEU A 106 -21.20 -15.28 5.60
CA LEU A 106 -21.92 -14.01 5.47
C LEU A 106 -23.37 -14.18 4.96
N PRO A 107 -24.30 -13.30 5.34
CA PRO A 107 -25.66 -13.28 4.79
C PRO A 107 -25.68 -13.06 3.27
N GLU A 108 -26.71 -13.60 2.58
CA GLU A 108 -26.89 -13.55 1.12
C GLU A 108 -26.78 -12.13 0.51
N GLU A 109 -27.28 -11.13 1.24
CA GLU A 109 -27.21 -9.72 0.81
C GLU A 109 -25.76 -9.19 0.82
N GLU A 110 -24.93 -9.62 1.77
CA GLU A 110 -23.52 -9.22 1.84
C GLU A 110 -22.69 -9.97 0.80
N THR A 111 -22.97 -11.26 0.58
CA THR A 111 -22.37 -12.05 -0.51
C THR A 111 -22.67 -11.44 -1.87
N SER A 112 -23.90 -10.98 -2.13
CA SER A 112 -24.26 -10.29 -3.38
C SER A 112 -23.48 -8.99 -3.58
N LYS A 113 -23.23 -8.22 -2.51
CA LYS A 113 -22.40 -7.00 -2.57
C LYS A 113 -20.94 -7.32 -2.85
N LEU A 114 -20.42 -8.41 -2.30
CA LEU A 114 -19.06 -8.89 -2.59
C LEU A 114 -18.93 -9.35 -4.04
N ALA A 115 -19.91 -10.08 -4.58
CA ALA A 115 -19.92 -10.48 -5.99
C ALA A 115 -19.87 -9.28 -6.94
N LYS A 116 -20.68 -8.24 -6.69
CA LYS A 116 -20.62 -6.98 -7.47
C LYS A 116 -19.27 -6.27 -7.33
N SER A 117 -18.64 -6.38 -6.16
CA SER A 117 -17.30 -5.84 -5.94
C SER A 117 -16.25 -6.62 -6.72
N ALA A 118 -16.41 -7.95 -6.86
CA ALA A 118 -15.57 -8.80 -7.70
C ALA A 118 -15.60 -8.32 -9.15
N ASP A 119 -16.79 -8.16 -9.74
CA ASP A 119 -16.94 -7.70 -11.14
C ASP A 119 -16.26 -6.34 -11.38
N GLY A 120 -16.37 -5.44 -10.40
CA GLY A 120 -15.67 -4.15 -10.43
C GLY A 120 -14.15 -4.29 -10.40
N LEU A 121 -13.62 -5.21 -9.59
CA LEU A 121 -12.19 -5.50 -9.50
C LEU A 121 -11.66 -6.19 -10.77
N HIS A 122 -12.39 -7.16 -11.31
CA HIS A 122 -12.06 -7.84 -12.57
C HIS A 122 -11.99 -6.84 -13.73
N THR A 123 -13.00 -5.96 -13.84
CA THR A 123 -13.03 -4.90 -14.84
C THR A 123 -11.83 -3.95 -14.68
N LEU A 124 -11.50 -3.59 -13.43
CA LEU A 124 -10.38 -2.70 -13.14
C LEU A 124 -9.03 -3.34 -13.46
N LEU A 125 -8.84 -4.62 -13.13
CA LEU A 125 -7.65 -5.40 -13.45
C LEU A 125 -7.42 -5.45 -14.97
N ILE A 126 -8.44 -5.84 -15.73
CA ILE A 126 -8.36 -5.92 -17.19
C ILE A 126 -8.01 -4.56 -17.79
N ARG A 127 -8.64 -3.49 -17.30
CA ARG A 127 -8.35 -2.13 -17.73
C ARG A 127 -6.90 -1.73 -17.45
N GLN A 128 -6.43 -1.95 -16.22
CA GLN A 128 -5.07 -1.60 -15.81
C GLN A 128 -4.02 -2.39 -16.59
N HIS A 129 -4.23 -3.69 -16.77
CA HIS A 129 -3.35 -4.52 -17.59
C HIS A 129 -3.31 -4.04 -19.04
N ARG A 130 -4.46 -3.69 -19.62
CA ARG A 130 -4.52 -3.13 -20.96
C ARG A 130 -3.76 -1.81 -21.08
N GLU A 131 -3.94 -0.88 -20.12
CA GLU A 131 -3.23 0.41 -20.08
C GLU A 131 -1.69 0.20 -20.07
N VAL A 132 -1.20 -0.75 -19.27
CA VAL A 132 0.25 -1.09 -19.22
C VAL A 132 0.73 -1.75 -20.51
N SER A 133 -0.07 -2.66 -21.08
CA SER A 133 0.26 -3.34 -22.33
C SER A 133 0.34 -2.36 -23.52
N GLU A 134 -0.59 -1.40 -23.59
CA GLU A 134 -0.63 -0.39 -24.65
C GLU A 134 0.50 0.64 -24.53
N ALA A 135 0.96 0.92 -23.30
CA ALA A 135 2.06 1.83 -23.05
C ALA A 135 3.43 1.30 -23.50
N ASN A 136 3.59 -0.03 -23.63
CA ASN A 136 4.84 -0.68 -24.05
C ASN A 136 6.08 -0.25 -23.23
N PHE A 137 5.94 -0.20 -21.91
CA PHE A 137 7.05 0.13 -21.01
C PHE A 137 8.19 -0.89 -21.14
N THR A 138 9.41 -0.38 -21.09
CA THR A 138 10.62 -1.17 -20.89
C THR A 138 10.67 -1.75 -19.47
N VAL A 139 11.54 -2.73 -19.24
CA VAL A 139 11.74 -3.34 -17.91
C VAL A 139 12.17 -2.29 -16.88
N ASP A 140 13.05 -1.37 -17.26
CA ASP A 140 13.52 -0.31 -16.37
C ASP A 140 12.39 0.67 -16.02
N GLU A 141 11.57 1.09 -16.99
CA GLU A 141 10.41 1.94 -16.76
C GLU A 141 9.36 1.27 -15.85
N LEU A 142 9.12 -0.04 -16.03
CA LEU A 142 8.26 -0.79 -15.11
C LEU A 142 8.82 -0.84 -13.69
N GLY A 143 10.14 -0.96 -13.55
CA GLY A 143 10.85 -0.89 -12.28
C GLY A 143 10.63 0.44 -11.57
N ASP A 144 10.79 1.55 -12.28
CA ASP A 144 10.61 2.90 -11.73
C ASP A 144 9.14 3.15 -11.35
N ILE A 145 8.19 2.79 -12.23
CA ILE A 145 6.75 2.90 -11.93
C ILE A 145 6.39 2.06 -10.70
N PHE A 146 6.95 0.85 -10.58
CA PHE A 146 6.70 -0.03 -9.45
C PHE A 146 7.20 0.59 -8.14
N LEU A 147 8.44 1.10 -8.13
CA LEU A 147 9.05 1.73 -6.96
C LEU A 147 8.28 2.99 -6.53
N ASP A 148 7.87 3.82 -7.49
CA ASP A 148 7.01 4.98 -7.23
C ASP A 148 5.71 4.55 -6.55
N ARG A 149 5.03 3.55 -7.12
CA ARG A 149 3.76 3.05 -6.58
C ARG A 149 3.93 2.44 -5.19
N LEU A 150 5.01 1.70 -4.95
CA LEU A 150 5.34 1.16 -3.63
C LEU A 150 5.53 2.28 -2.61
N ALA A 151 6.25 3.32 -2.98
CA ALA A 151 6.47 4.47 -2.12
C ALA A 151 5.15 5.20 -1.82
N TYR A 152 4.26 5.35 -2.81
CA TYR A 152 2.90 5.89 -2.59
C TYR A 152 2.08 5.06 -1.60
N LEU A 153 2.14 3.72 -1.65
CA LEU A 153 1.44 2.87 -0.67
C LEU A 153 1.95 3.12 0.74
N ARG A 154 3.27 3.16 0.92
CA ARG A 154 3.91 3.41 2.23
C ARG A 154 3.57 4.77 2.79
N MET A 155 3.66 5.82 1.97
CA MET A 155 3.25 7.17 2.38
C MET A 155 1.78 7.22 2.79
N SER A 156 0.89 6.54 2.05
CA SER A 156 -0.53 6.46 2.37
C SER A 156 -0.77 5.73 3.70
N ASN A 157 -0.01 4.66 3.99
CA ASN A 157 -0.09 3.95 5.26
C ASN A 157 0.41 4.81 6.40
N TRP A 158 1.52 5.53 6.20
CA TRP A 158 2.04 6.43 7.22
C TRP A 158 1.07 7.57 7.53
N ALA A 159 0.47 8.20 6.52
CA ALA A 159 -0.57 9.20 6.70
C ALA A 159 -1.78 8.63 7.48
N SER A 160 -2.21 7.42 7.14
CA SER A 160 -3.32 6.74 7.84
C SER A 160 -2.98 6.43 9.31
N CYS A 161 -1.74 6.03 9.58
CA CYS A 161 -1.22 5.83 10.95
C CYS A 161 -1.19 7.15 11.71
N ALA A 162 -0.73 8.24 11.10
CA ALA A 162 -0.73 9.57 11.70
C ALA A 162 -2.14 10.04 12.06
N GLU A 163 -3.12 9.88 11.15
CA GLU A 163 -4.53 10.20 11.43
C GLU A 163 -5.09 9.39 12.60
N ARG A 164 -4.75 8.09 12.68
CA ARG A 164 -5.15 7.24 13.82
C ARG A 164 -4.54 7.74 15.12
N TRP A 165 -3.24 7.98 15.16
CA TRP A 165 -2.55 8.48 16.35
C TRP A 165 -3.06 9.85 16.79
N ASN A 166 -3.35 10.76 15.86
CA ASN A 166 -3.98 12.04 16.17
C ASN A 166 -5.36 11.88 16.83
N ARG A 167 -6.15 10.91 16.35
CA ARG A 167 -7.47 10.63 16.93
C ARG A 167 -7.35 10.08 18.35
N GLU A 168 -6.49 9.09 18.54
CA GLU A 168 -6.23 8.48 19.86
C GLU A 168 -5.62 9.50 20.83
N ALA A 169 -4.69 10.34 20.38
CA ALA A 169 -4.12 11.43 21.16
C ALA A 169 -5.19 12.41 21.65
N ASN A 170 -6.12 12.78 20.77
CA ASN A 170 -7.22 13.66 21.11
C ASN A 170 -8.17 13.02 22.15
N GLU A 171 -8.44 11.71 22.06
CA GLU A 171 -9.20 10.98 23.06
C GLU A 171 -8.49 10.94 24.43
N HIS A 172 -7.17 10.76 24.44
CA HIS A 172 -6.34 10.82 25.66
C HIS A 172 -6.27 12.23 26.26
N SER A 173 -6.17 13.26 25.42
CA SER A 173 -6.18 14.66 25.85
C SER A 173 -7.51 15.03 26.51
N LEU A 174 -8.64 14.64 25.91
CA LEU A 174 -9.97 14.88 26.45
C LEU A 174 -10.24 14.10 27.75
N SER A 175 -9.58 12.96 27.97
CA SER A 175 -9.69 12.15 29.18
C SER A 175 -8.66 12.53 30.27
N GLY A 176 -7.83 13.55 30.04
CA GLY A 176 -6.86 14.06 31.02
C GLY A 176 -5.54 13.27 31.11
N SER A 177 -5.27 12.38 30.15
CA SER A 177 -4.00 11.64 30.03
C SER A 177 -3.01 12.40 29.15
N GLU A 178 -2.51 13.53 29.65
CA GLU A 178 -1.72 14.49 28.86
C GLU A 178 -0.42 13.91 28.30
N LYS A 179 0.31 13.11 29.09
CA LYS A 179 1.58 12.50 28.65
C LYS A 179 1.39 11.50 27.52
N GLU A 180 0.35 10.68 27.62
CA GLU A 180 -0.04 9.73 26.58
C GLU A 180 -0.47 10.46 25.31
N ALA A 181 -1.24 11.54 25.45
CA ALA A 181 -1.65 12.38 24.33
C ALA A 181 -0.44 13.03 23.61
N GLU A 182 0.48 13.63 24.36
CA GLU A 182 1.71 14.24 23.82
C GLU A 182 2.55 13.24 23.05
N SER A 183 2.75 12.04 23.61
CA SER A 183 3.49 10.95 22.95
C SER A 183 2.84 10.53 21.63
N LEU A 184 1.51 10.40 21.61
CA LEU A 184 0.77 10.04 20.40
C LEU A 184 0.75 11.16 19.35
N TYR A 185 0.67 12.43 19.77
CA TYR A 185 0.81 13.57 18.85
C TYR A 185 2.22 13.65 18.24
N ALA A 186 3.26 13.44 19.04
CA ALA A 186 4.64 13.38 18.53
C ALA A 186 4.80 12.26 17.50
N LYS A 187 4.25 11.07 17.79
CA LYS A 187 4.24 9.95 16.85
C LYS A 187 3.49 10.29 15.56
N ALA A 188 2.32 10.94 15.66
CA ALA A 188 1.56 11.37 14.49
C ALA A 188 2.34 12.37 13.63
N ALA A 189 3.03 13.33 14.27
CA ALA A 189 3.88 14.30 13.58
C ALA A 189 5.03 13.62 12.84
N THR A 190 5.72 12.64 13.46
CA THR A 190 6.78 11.85 12.81
C THR A 190 6.29 11.17 11.53
N TYR A 191 5.16 10.48 11.59
CA TYR A 191 4.61 9.78 10.42
C TYR A 191 4.13 10.75 9.32
N THR A 192 3.58 11.91 9.71
CA THR A 192 3.16 12.97 8.76
C THR A 192 4.37 13.53 8.04
N MET A 193 5.40 13.96 8.79
CA MET A 193 6.63 14.51 8.23
C MET A 193 7.37 13.48 7.35
N ALA A 194 7.41 12.20 7.75
CA ALA A 194 8.01 11.16 6.94
C ALA A 194 7.26 10.97 5.62
N ALA A 195 5.92 10.96 5.63
CA ALA A 195 5.13 10.86 4.41
C ALA A 195 5.34 12.06 3.47
N GLU A 196 5.40 13.27 4.02
CA GLU A 196 5.65 14.49 3.23
C GLU A 196 7.07 14.54 2.66
N THR A 197 8.07 14.21 3.47
CA THR A 197 9.47 14.15 3.05
C THR A 197 9.65 13.12 1.94
N TYR A 198 9.08 11.92 2.10
CA TYR A 198 9.19 10.88 1.09
C TYR A 198 8.49 11.28 -0.21
N ARG A 199 7.37 12.01 -0.12
CA ARG A 199 6.69 12.56 -1.30
C ARG A 199 7.58 13.53 -2.06
N MET A 200 8.26 14.44 -1.37
CA MET A 200 9.18 15.39 -1.99
C MET A 200 10.33 14.67 -2.72
N LEU A 201 10.91 13.65 -2.08
CA LEU A 201 11.99 12.85 -2.66
C LEU A 201 11.59 12.17 -3.97
N ILE A 202 10.37 11.61 -4.04
CA ILE A 202 9.86 10.94 -5.25
C ILE A 202 9.49 11.97 -6.34
N GLN A 203 9.07 13.17 -5.94
CA GLN A 203 8.70 14.24 -6.88
C GLN A 203 9.92 15.03 -7.41
N GLY A 204 11.10 14.85 -6.80
CA GLY A 204 12.34 15.53 -7.18
C GLY A 204 12.44 16.97 -6.67
N ASP A 205 11.74 17.30 -5.58
CA ASP A 205 11.76 18.60 -4.90
C ASP A 205 12.90 18.72 -3.87
#